data_AF-A0A5S3RJE7-F1
#
_entry.id   AF-A0A5S3RJE7-F1
#
_cell.length_a   1.000
_cell.length_b   1.000
_cell.length_c   1.000
_cell.angle_alpha   90.00
_cell.angle_beta   90.00
_cell.angle_gamma   90.00
#
_symmetry.space_group_name_H-M   'P 1'
#
loop_
_entity.id
_entity.type
_entity.pdbx_description
1 polymer ?
#
loop_
_entity_poly.entity_id
_entity_poly.type
_entity_poly.pdbx_seq_one_letter_code
_entity_poly.pdbx_strand_id
1 'polypeptide(L)' 'MSHFLLALVLACLSFNLYAAQFTRFASAKKHRIKPLQENATSLYCGGDINRQGKILVPAPSACG' A
#
# COMPACT_ATOMS: atom_id res chain seq x y z
N MET A 1 -34.69 19.84 9.66
CA MET A 1 -34.11 19.82 8.29
C MET A 1 -32.58 19.80 8.27
N SER A 2 -31.90 20.43 9.23
CA SER A 2 -30.43 20.41 9.38
C SER A 2 -29.81 19.00 9.48
N HIS A 3 -30.44 18.08 10.21
CA HIS A 3 -29.94 16.70 10.36
C HIS A 3 -29.92 15.90 9.05
N PHE A 4 -30.84 16.19 8.14
CA PHE A 4 -30.92 15.52 6.83
C PHE A 4 -29.77 15.95 5.92
N LEU A 5 -29.43 17.25 5.93
CA LEU A 5 -28.27 17.77 5.20
C LEU A 5 -26.96 17.22 5.76
N LEU A 6 -26.87 17.08 7.09
CA LEU A 6 -25.67 16.53 7.73
C LEU A 6 -25.46 15.05 7.40
N ALA A 7 -26.53 14.25 7.37
CA ALA A 7 -26.47 12.84 6.96
C ALA A 7 -26.06 12.70 5.49
N LEU A 8 -26.56 13.56 4.59
CA LEU A 8 -26.19 13.57 3.17
C LEU A 8 -24.69 13.85 2.98
N VAL A 9 -24.14 14.82 3.70
CA VAL A 9 -22.72 15.17 3.63
C VAL A 9 -21.85 14.01 4.15
N LEU A 10 -22.26 13.37 5.25
CA LEU A 10 -21.55 12.20 5.80
C LEU A 10 -21.54 11.00 4.83
N ALA A 11 -22.67 10.76 4.15
CA ALA A 11 -22.77 9.71 3.14
C ALA A 11 -21.85 9.99 1.95
N CYS A 12 -21.85 11.22 1.42
CA CYS A 12 -20.96 11.60 0.31
C CYS A 12 -19.47 11.47 0.66
N LEU A 13 -19.09 11.75 1.91
CA LEU A 13 -17.70 11.61 2.36
C LEU A 13 -17.28 10.13 2.49
N SER A 14 -18.19 9.24 2.90
CA SER A 14 -17.89 7.82 3.12
C SER A 14 -17.76 7.02 1.81
N PHE A 15 -18.34 7.46 0.70
CA PHE A 15 -18.13 6.83 -0.62
C PHE A 15 -16.69 6.95 -1.16
N ASN A 16 -15.87 7.84 -0.59
CA ASN A 16 -14.47 8.00 -1.00
C ASN A 16 -13.51 6.98 -0.37
N LEU A 17 -13.99 6.08 0.52
CA LEU A 17 -13.22 4.92 0.98
C LEU A 17 -13.22 3.80 -0.08
N TYR A 18 -12.80 4.12 -1.30
CA TYR A 18 -12.60 3.11 -2.32
C TYR A 18 -11.23 2.47 -2.11
N ALA A 19 -11.21 1.32 -1.43
CA ALA A 19 -10.00 0.50 -1.36
C ALA A 19 -9.66 -0.01 -2.77
N ALA A 20 -8.38 -0.01 -3.13
CA ALA A 20 -7.96 -0.51 -4.43
C ALA A 20 -8.29 -2.01 -4.56
N GLN A 21 -9.31 -2.33 -5.36
CA GLN A 21 -9.72 -3.70 -5.62
C GLN A 21 -8.95 -4.25 -6.83
N PHE A 22 -8.27 -5.38 -6.64
CA PHE A 22 -7.50 -6.03 -7.69
C PHE A 22 -8.15 -7.34 -8.11
N THR A 23 -8.41 -7.51 -9.40
CA THR A 23 -8.93 -8.77 -9.97
C THR A 23 -7.83 -9.82 -10.18
N ARG A 24 -6.56 -9.43 -10.05
CA ARG A 24 -5.39 -10.30 -10.25
C ARG A 24 -4.34 -10.07 -9.18
N PHE A 25 -3.77 -11.16 -8.67
CA PHE A 25 -2.68 -11.12 -7.68
C PHE A 25 -1.45 -10.34 -8.18
N ALA A 26 -1.09 -10.49 -9.45
CA ALA A 26 0.04 -9.75 -10.04
C ALA A 26 -0.16 -8.22 -9.98
N SER A 27 -1.39 -7.75 -10.16
CA SER A 27 -1.74 -6.33 -10.07
C SER A 27 -1.61 -5.82 -8.64
N ALA A 28 -2.09 -6.60 -7.66
CA ALA A 28 -1.95 -6.28 -6.24
C ALA A 28 -0.47 -6.22 -5.82
N LYS A 29 0.33 -7.22 -6.23
CA LYS A 29 1.77 -7.25 -5.97
C LYS A 29 2.47 -6.02 -6.56
N LYS A 30 2.17 -5.66 -7.81
CA LYS A 30 2.75 -4.47 -8.46
C LYS A 30 2.32 -3.17 -7.78
N HIS A 31 1.06 -3.07 -7.38
CA HIS A 31 0.53 -1.89 -6.67
C HIS A 31 1.23 -1.71 -5.32
N ARG A 32 1.50 -2.80 -4.60
CA ARG A 32 2.22 -2.76 -3.32
C ARG A 32 3.71 -2.39 -3.46
N ILE A 33 4.37 -2.87 -4.51
CA ILE A 33 5.82 -2.61 -4.74
C ILE A 33 6.08 -1.18 -5.26
N LYS A 34 5.11 -0.56 -5.94
CA LYS A 34 5.25 0.80 -6.49
C LYS A 34 5.57 1.90 -5.45
N PRO A 35 4.87 2.02 -4.32
CA PRO A 35 5.12 3.04 -3.31
C PRO A 35 6.27 2.71 -2.35
N LEU A 36 6.91 1.54 -2.47
CA LEU A 36 8.06 1.21 -1.65
C LEU A 36 9.19 2.20 -1.98
N GLN A 37 9.58 2.98 -0.97
CA GLN A 37 10.75 3.86 -1.02
C GLN A 37 12.03 3.03 -1.14
N GLU A 38 13.14 3.66 -1.56
CA GLU A 38 14.42 2.98 -1.73
C GLU A 38 14.98 2.37 -0.44
N ASN A 39 14.51 2.85 0.72
CA ASN A 39 14.89 2.36 2.05
C ASN A 39 13.82 1.43 2.67
N ALA A 40 13.18 0.61 1.84
CA ALA A 40 12.17 -0.32 2.33
C ALA A 40 12.81 -1.46 3.12
N THR A 41 12.20 -1.87 4.24
CA THR A 41 12.69 -2.96 5.08
C THR A 41 11.84 -4.22 4.94
N SER A 42 12.46 -5.36 5.20
CA SER A 42 11.79 -6.66 5.28
C SER A 42 10.85 -6.71 6.47
N LEU A 43 9.65 -7.27 6.26
CA LEU A 43 8.60 -7.32 7.27
C LEU A 43 9.03 -8.12 8.52
N TYR A 44 9.81 -9.18 8.35
CA TYR A 44 10.15 -10.10 9.44
C TYR A 44 11.52 -9.82 10.04
N CYS A 45 12.54 -9.71 9.20
CA CYS A 45 13.92 -9.56 9.68
C CYS A 45 14.37 -8.10 9.77
N GLY A 46 13.53 -7.14 9.35
CA GLY A 46 13.85 -5.71 9.42
C GLY A 46 14.98 -5.24 8.50
N GLY A 47 15.68 -6.15 7.81
CA GLY A 47 16.80 -5.80 6.94
C GLY A 47 16.38 -5.01 5.71
N ASP A 48 17.31 -4.21 5.21
CA ASP A 48 17.11 -3.35 4.04
C ASP A 48 16.81 -4.17 2.78
N ILE A 49 15.95 -3.63 1.93
CA ILE A 49 15.56 -4.20 0.65
C ILE A 49 16.00 -3.24 -0.45
N ASN A 50 16.90 -3.72 -1.29
CA ASN A 50 17.33 -2.99 -2.48
C ASN A 50 16.45 -3.35 -3.68
N ARG A 51 16.09 -2.33 -4.46
CA ARG A 51 15.29 -2.52 -5.67
C ARG A 51 16.18 -2.73 -6.89
N GLN A 52 16.14 -3.93 -7.45
CA GLN A 52 16.79 -4.27 -8.72
C GLN A 52 15.73 -4.36 -9.83
N GLY A 53 15.41 -3.20 -10.42
CA GLY A 53 14.37 -3.08 -11.45
C GLY A 53 12.97 -3.38 -10.93
N LYS A 54 12.40 -4.53 -11.33
CA LYS A 54 11.07 -5.01 -10.87
C LYS A 54 11.16 -5.95 -9.66
N ILE A 55 12.36 -6.39 -9.30
CA ILE A 55 12.61 -7.37 -8.24
C ILE A 55 13.15 -6.62 -7.02
N LEU A 56 12.72 -7.06 -5.84
CA LEU A 56 13.20 -6.59 -4.55
C LEU A 56 14.17 -7.64 -4.00
N VAL A 57 15.40 -7.24 -3.72
CA VAL A 57 16.47 -8.13 -3.26
C VAL A 57 16.91 -7.67 -1.87
N PRO A 58 16.86 -8.54 -0.85
CA PRO A 58 17.32 -8.17 0.49
C PRO A 58 18.84 -7.90 0.47
N ALA A 59 19.26 -6.90 1.23
CA ALA A 59 20.68 -6.67 1.48
C ALA A 59 21.23 -7.84 2.31
N PRO A 60 22.27 -8.57 1.82
CA PRO A 60 22.78 -9.75 2.49
C PRO A 60 23.43 -9.45 3.85
N SER A 61 23.76 -8.19 4.11
CA SER A 61 24.45 -7.71 5.30
C SER A 61 23.52 -7.34 6.46
N ALA A 62 22.21 -7.28 6.27
CA ALA A 62 21.27 -6.70 7.25
C ALA A 62 20.45 -7.73 8.05
N CYS A 63 20.63 -9.04 7.81
CA CYS A 63 19.90 -10.09 8.52
C CYS A 63 20.86 -11.19 8.96
N GLY A 64 21.29 -11.10 10.22
CA GLY A 64 22.09 -12.07 10.96
C GLY A 64 21.81 -11.87 12.44
#